data_AF-A0A2G9UDM8-F1
#
_entry.id   AF-A0A2G9UDM8-F1
#
_cell.length_a   1.000
_cell.length_b   1.000
_cell.length_c   1.000
_cell.angle_alpha   90.00
_cell.angle_beta   90.00
_cell.angle_gamma   90.00
#
_symmetry.space_group_name_H-M   'P 1'
#
loop_
_entity.id
_entity.type
_entity.pdbx_description
1 polymer ?
#
loop_
_entity_poly.entity_id
_entity_poly.type
_entity_poly.pdbx_seq_one_letter_code
_entity_poly.pdbx_strand_id
1 'polypeptide(L)'
;MRVSIRNHDWKPDIVYLYQFPRSPCIPNVSPFCLKIETFLKANKIPYEVRTILMGRSQYGLLPFIELNGEHIADSQIIMERLKEHFKVKPLLLPKDEAIARTIDRLADNHTFFVQYQFKVLEQKNDFFTATLREIGTPKLLLPVIAYLFRRKAANRVAASLGHFSTEDFKMFLKKDYDAYRDILGDQKFLFGDEISPVDCTVFGQLATTLYVPSASYGKDLLKEEYPTLVAYLDRIRDTVFGDEFEKH
;
A
#
# COMPACT_ATOMS: atom_id res chain seq x y z
N MET A 1 6.04 23.71 7.31
CA MET A 1 5.51 23.99 8.66
C MET A 1 5.70 22.70 9.46
N ARG A 2 6.41 22.72 10.59
CA ARG A 2 6.65 21.51 11.40
C ARG A 2 5.32 21.11 12.04
N VAL A 3 4.80 19.93 11.73
CA VAL A 3 3.56 19.43 12.33
C VAL A 3 3.90 18.98 13.75
N SER A 4 3.10 19.44 14.74
CA SER A 4 3.25 18.98 16.12
C SER A 4 2.87 17.50 16.24
N ILE A 5 3.57 16.77 17.10
CA ILE A 5 3.14 15.42 17.48
C ILE A 5 1.74 15.47 18.10
N ARG A 6 0.98 14.40 17.90
CA ARG A 6 -0.39 14.22 18.38
C ARG A 6 -0.41 13.44 19.69
N ASN A 7 0.52 12.51 19.88
CA ASN A 7 0.65 11.77 21.12
C ASN A 7 1.71 12.44 22.02
N HIS A 8 1.29 12.99 23.15
CA HIS A 8 2.19 13.60 24.14
C HIS A 8 2.64 12.62 25.24
N ASP A 9 1.92 11.51 25.41
CA ASP A 9 2.21 10.46 26.41
C ASP A 9 2.87 9.24 25.74
N TRP A 10 3.76 9.49 24.78
CA TRP A 10 4.44 8.44 24.03
C TRP A 10 5.43 7.69 24.92
N LYS A 11 5.57 6.38 24.66
CA LYS A 11 6.56 5.52 25.31
C LYS A 11 7.81 5.38 24.44
N PRO A 12 9.02 5.34 25.03
CA PRO A 12 10.24 5.08 24.28
C PRO A 12 10.13 3.81 23.44
N ASP A 13 10.58 3.89 22.20
CA ASP A 13 10.68 2.79 21.23
C ASP A 13 9.36 2.08 20.88
N ILE A 14 8.23 2.73 21.14
CA ILE A 14 6.92 2.35 20.60
C ILE A 14 6.61 3.23 19.39
N VAL A 15 6.34 2.60 18.25
CA VAL A 15 5.90 3.30 17.04
C VAL A 15 4.40 3.57 17.11
N TYR A 16 3.98 4.83 17.06
CA TYR A 16 2.57 5.19 16.93
C TYR A 16 2.23 5.36 15.45
N LEU A 17 1.62 4.35 14.83
CA LEU A 17 1.27 4.34 13.41
C LEU A 17 -0.08 5.03 13.18
N TYR A 18 -0.04 6.18 12.52
CA TYR A 18 -1.23 6.90 12.11
C TYR A 18 -1.65 6.49 10.69
N GLN A 19 -2.83 5.89 10.59
CA GLN A 19 -3.37 5.36 9.33
C GLN A 19 -4.90 5.41 9.28
N PHE A 20 -5.49 5.05 8.13
CA PHE A 20 -6.94 4.94 8.01
C PHE A 20 -7.51 3.83 8.91
N PRO A 21 -8.80 3.91 9.29
CA PRO A 21 -9.49 2.80 9.95
C PRO A 21 -9.41 1.50 9.16
N ARG A 22 -9.47 0.37 9.86
CA ARG A 22 -9.51 -0.95 9.22
C ARG A 22 -10.78 -1.09 8.38
N SER A 23 -10.67 -1.85 7.30
CA SER A 23 -11.82 -2.35 6.53
C SER A 23 -12.12 -3.77 7.00
N PRO A 24 -13.35 -4.28 6.82
CA PRO A 24 -13.64 -5.70 7.03
C PRO A 24 -12.64 -6.58 6.25
N CYS A 25 -12.52 -6.38 4.94
CA CYS A 25 -11.74 -7.27 4.08
C CYS A 25 -10.20 -7.23 4.21
N ILE A 26 -9.62 -6.17 4.80
CA ILE A 26 -8.17 -5.96 4.83
C ILE A 26 -7.77 -5.00 5.97
N PRO A 27 -6.59 -5.16 6.62
CA PRO A 27 -6.12 -4.27 7.68
C PRO A 27 -6.12 -2.79 7.26
N ASN A 28 -5.76 -2.49 6.01
CA ASN A 28 -5.88 -1.15 5.47
C ASN A 28 -6.10 -1.17 3.95
N VAL A 29 -7.03 -0.36 3.46
CA VAL A 29 -7.29 -0.22 2.01
C VAL A 29 -6.29 0.70 1.30
N SER A 30 -5.52 1.48 2.07
CA SER A 30 -4.39 2.24 1.52
C SER A 30 -3.17 1.34 1.41
N PRO A 31 -2.58 1.16 0.21
CA PRO A 31 -1.42 0.30 0.02
C PRO A 31 -0.20 0.77 0.82
N PHE A 32 -0.05 2.09 0.98
CA PHE A 32 1.05 2.69 1.76
C PHE A 32 0.88 2.45 3.27
N CYS A 33 -0.35 2.50 3.79
CA CYS A 33 -0.61 2.19 5.21
C CYS A 33 -0.35 0.71 5.47
N LEU A 34 -0.90 -0.17 4.61
CA LEU A 34 -0.70 -1.61 4.71
C LEU A 34 0.78 -2.00 4.64
N LYS A 35 1.53 -1.36 3.75
CA LYS A 35 2.99 -1.52 3.63
C LYS A 35 3.72 -1.27 4.96
N ILE A 36 3.45 -0.14 5.62
CA ILE A 36 4.12 0.19 6.90
C ILE A 36 3.73 -0.79 8.00
N GLU A 37 2.45 -1.14 8.12
CA GLU A 37 2.00 -2.10 9.12
C GLU A 37 2.61 -3.49 8.88
N THR A 38 2.70 -3.91 7.61
CA THR A 38 3.36 -5.17 7.23
C THR A 38 4.82 -5.16 7.64
N PHE A 39 5.53 -4.06 7.37
CA PHE A 39 6.94 -3.90 7.75
C PHE A 39 7.15 -3.97 9.27
N LEU A 40 6.31 -3.28 10.06
CA LEU A 40 6.38 -3.29 11.52
C LEU A 40 6.18 -4.71 12.07
N LYS A 41 5.14 -5.41 11.61
CA LYS A 41 4.84 -6.78 12.05
C LYS A 41 5.92 -7.78 11.61
N ALA A 42 6.38 -7.72 10.35
CA ALA A 42 7.41 -8.62 9.82
C ALA A 42 8.74 -8.53 10.60
N ASN A 43 9.08 -7.31 11.05
CA ASN A 43 10.29 -7.05 11.84
C ASN A 43 10.05 -7.11 13.36
N LYS A 44 8.85 -7.50 13.81
CA LYS A 44 8.47 -7.57 15.23
C LYS A 44 8.72 -6.25 15.98
N ILE A 45 8.56 -5.12 15.31
CA ILE A 45 8.74 -3.79 15.88
C ILE A 45 7.49 -3.45 16.72
N PRO A 46 7.63 -3.06 18.00
CA PRO A 46 6.50 -2.66 18.84
C PRO A 46 5.79 -1.43 18.28
N TYR A 47 4.48 -1.52 18.09
CA TYR A 47 3.70 -0.41 17.56
C TYR A 47 2.25 -0.38 18.08
N GLU A 48 1.66 0.81 18.04
CA GLU A 48 0.25 1.05 18.30
C GLU A 48 -0.40 1.74 17.11
N VAL A 49 -1.55 1.24 16.66
CA VAL A 49 -2.33 1.88 15.59
C VAL A 49 -3.14 3.04 16.16
N ARG A 50 -3.08 4.19 15.47
CA ARG A 50 -3.89 5.39 15.71
C ARG A 50 -4.70 5.71 14.46
N THR A 51 -5.97 5.33 14.46
CA THR A 51 -6.84 5.51 13.28
C THR A 51 -7.27 6.96 13.13
N ILE A 52 -7.09 7.52 11.93
CA ILE A 52 -7.51 8.89 11.61
C ILE A 52 -8.15 8.92 10.23
N LEU A 53 -9.34 9.53 10.13
CA LEU A 53 -10.04 9.69 8.85
C LEU A 53 -9.58 10.93 8.07
N MET A 54 -9.52 12.10 8.73
CA MET A 54 -9.29 13.40 8.08
C MET A 54 -7.91 14.02 8.35
N GLY A 55 -7.25 13.68 9.45
CA GLY A 55 -5.90 14.17 9.74
C GLY A 55 -4.88 13.65 8.73
N ARG A 56 -3.90 14.50 8.42
CA ARG A 56 -2.84 14.24 7.46
C ARG A 56 -1.48 14.56 8.08
N SER A 57 -0.43 13.98 7.51
CA SER A 57 0.95 14.29 7.85
C SER A 57 1.37 15.68 7.39
N GLN A 58 2.62 16.06 7.69
CA GLN A 58 3.25 17.27 7.15
C GLN A 58 3.28 17.34 5.61
N TYR A 59 3.19 16.20 4.92
CA TYR A 59 3.12 16.13 3.44
C TYR A 59 1.69 15.96 2.92
N GLY A 60 0.67 16.07 3.79
CA GLY A 60 -0.73 16.00 3.39
C GLY A 60 -1.25 14.58 3.11
N LEU A 61 -0.48 13.54 3.46
CA LEU A 61 -0.81 12.13 3.19
C LEU A 61 -0.75 11.26 4.46
N LEU A 62 -1.36 10.08 4.39
CA LEU A 62 -1.17 8.96 5.32
C LEU A 62 -0.43 7.83 4.57
N PRO A 63 0.33 6.95 5.27
CA PRO A 63 0.54 6.94 6.71
C PRO A 63 1.58 7.99 7.17
N PHE A 64 1.60 8.23 8.49
CA PHE A 64 2.76 8.78 9.19
C PHE A 64 2.94 8.05 10.52
N ILE A 65 4.10 8.18 11.14
CA ILE A 65 4.35 7.66 12.48
C ILE A 65 4.75 8.78 13.44
N GLU A 66 4.57 8.52 14.72
CA GLU A 66 5.27 9.22 15.78
C GLU A 66 6.15 8.21 16.53
N LEU A 67 7.42 8.53 16.70
CA LEU A 67 8.41 7.69 17.37
C LEU A 67 9.32 8.58 18.21
N ASN A 68 9.43 8.29 19.50
CA ASN A 68 10.30 9.02 20.42
C ASN A 68 10.09 10.56 20.38
N GLY A 69 8.84 10.99 20.24
CA GLY A 69 8.47 12.40 20.15
C GLY A 69 8.75 13.08 18.79
N GLU A 70 9.13 12.31 17.77
CA GLU A 70 9.35 12.81 16.41
C GLU A 70 8.19 12.41 15.47
N HIS A 71 7.69 13.36 14.68
CA HIS A 71 6.76 13.10 13.58
C HIS A 71 7.51 12.73 12.30
N ILE A 72 7.28 11.54 11.77
CA ILE A 72 7.93 11.02 10.56
C ILE A 72 6.85 10.66 9.54
N ALA A 73 6.92 11.29 8.36
CA ALA A 73 5.90 11.19 7.31
C ALA A 73 6.51 10.68 6.01
N ASP A 74 5.65 10.15 5.12
CA ASP A 74 6.00 9.43 3.90
C ASP A 74 6.47 7.99 4.16
N SER A 75 5.85 7.01 3.49
CA SER A 75 6.11 5.59 3.76
C SER A 75 7.55 5.16 3.48
N GLN A 76 8.25 5.79 2.53
CA GLN A 76 9.65 5.47 2.25
C GLN A 76 10.55 6.01 3.36
N ILE A 77 10.35 7.27 3.74
CA ILE A 77 11.10 7.90 4.82
C ILE A 77 10.87 7.15 6.13
N ILE A 78 9.62 6.78 6.43
CA ILE A 78 9.26 5.99 7.61
C ILE A 78 10.06 4.68 7.64
N MET A 79 10.08 3.91 6.55
CA MET A 79 10.80 2.64 6.51
C MET A 79 12.31 2.82 6.70
N GLU A 80 12.94 3.80 6.05
CA GLU A 80 14.38 4.03 6.25
C GLU A 80 14.71 4.44 7.69
N ARG A 81 13.89 5.30 8.30
CA ARG A 81 14.07 5.70 9.71
C ARG A 81 13.88 4.54 10.67
N LEU A 82 12.89 3.68 10.42
CA LEU A 82 12.66 2.49 11.24
C LEU A 82 13.77 1.45 11.06
N LYS A 83 14.27 1.26 9.84
CA LYS A 83 15.41 0.38 9.56
C LYS A 83 16.65 0.82 10.35
N GLU A 84 16.95 2.11 10.31
CA GLU A 84 18.08 2.70 11.05
C GLU A 84 17.88 2.57 12.56
N HIS A 85 16.72 3.00 13.09
CA HIS A 85 16.45 3.04 14.52
C HIS A 85 16.41 1.65 15.17
N PHE A 86 15.69 0.71 14.56
CA PHE A 86 15.54 -0.66 15.06
C PHE A 86 16.60 -1.64 14.55
N LYS A 87 17.59 -1.15 13.78
CA LYS A 87 18.69 -1.94 13.21
C LYS A 87 18.18 -3.16 12.43
N VAL A 88 17.18 -2.94 11.59
CA VAL A 88 16.64 -3.98 10.71
C VAL A 88 17.76 -4.48 9.80
N LYS A 89 17.92 -5.80 9.76
CA LYS A 89 18.99 -6.46 9.01
C LYS A 89 18.90 -6.09 7.52
N PRO A 90 19.97 -5.57 6.91
CA PRO A 90 20.00 -5.31 5.48
C PRO A 90 20.05 -6.63 4.69
N LEU A 91 19.77 -6.55 3.39
CA LEU A 91 20.04 -7.63 2.47
C LEU A 91 21.54 -7.93 2.41
N LEU A 92 21.87 -9.19 2.10
CA LEU A 92 23.24 -9.68 2.21
C LEU A 92 24.19 -9.01 1.22
N LEU A 93 23.74 -8.74 0.00
CA LEU A 93 24.56 -8.18 -1.07
C LEU A 93 24.13 -6.74 -1.39
N PRO A 94 25.09 -5.80 -1.56
CA PRO A 94 24.76 -4.44 -2.00
C PRO A 94 24.01 -4.37 -3.33
N LYS A 95 24.22 -5.35 -4.22
CA LYS A 95 23.47 -5.49 -5.47
C LYS A 95 21.99 -5.79 -5.21
N ASP A 96 21.69 -6.60 -4.21
CA ASP A 96 20.31 -6.95 -3.84
C ASP A 96 19.60 -5.75 -3.25
N GLU A 97 20.27 -4.93 -2.43
CA GLU A 97 19.76 -3.62 -1.98
C GLU A 97 19.44 -2.69 -3.17
N ALA A 98 20.29 -2.64 -4.19
CA ALA A 98 20.04 -1.84 -5.38
C ALA A 98 18.84 -2.35 -6.21
N ILE A 99 18.70 -3.68 -6.34
CA ILE A 99 17.56 -4.32 -7.00
C ILE A 99 16.29 -4.06 -6.18
N ALA A 100 16.32 -4.25 -4.87
CA ALA A 100 15.24 -3.95 -3.95
C ALA A 100 14.76 -2.53 -4.16
N ARG A 101 15.68 -1.55 -4.12
CA ARG A 101 15.40 -0.14 -4.37
C ARG A 101 14.75 0.15 -5.73
N THR A 102 15.01 -0.68 -6.74
CA THR A 102 14.38 -0.58 -8.07
C THR A 102 12.94 -1.11 -8.04
N ILE A 103 12.74 -2.32 -7.51
CA ILE A 103 11.42 -2.94 -7.31
C ILE A 103 10.52 -2.00 -6.47
N ASP A 104 11.10 -1.40 -5.44
CA ASP A 104 10.42 -0.52 -4.50
C ASP A 104 9.92 0.77 -5.18
N ARG A 105 10.57 1.25 -6.25
CA ARG A 105 10.05 2.37 -7.08
C ARG A 105 9.06 1.90 -8.12
N LEU A 106 9.28 0.73 -8.72
CA LEU A 106 8.31 0.15 -9.65
C LEU A 106 6.96 0.02 -8.96
N ALA A 107 6.93 -0.55 -7.75
CA ALA A 107 5.72 -0.77 -6.98
C ALA A 107 5.03 0.53 -6.56
N ASP A 108 5.74 1.43 -5.86
CA ASP A 108 5.13 2.64 -5.28
C ASP A 108 4.79 3.72 -6.31
N ASN A 109 5.55 3.81 -7.41
CA ASN A 109 5.40 4.90 -8.37
C ASN A 109 4.77 4.49 -9.70
N HIS A 110 4.98 3.26 -10.19
CA HIS A 110 4.44 2.85 -11.47
C HIS A 110 3.23 1.95 -11.28
N THR A 111 3.42 0.77 -10.69
CA THR A 111 2.36 -0.22 -10.45
C THR A 111 1.21 0.37 -9.65
N PHE A 112 1.48 1.19 -8.62
CA PHE A 112 0.44 1.91 -7.89
C PHE A 112 -0.51 2.68 -8.82
N PHE A 113 0.02 3.53 -9.72
CA PHE A 113 -0.83 4.35 -10.59
C PHE A 113 -1.50 3.54 -11.71
N VAL A 114 -0.84 2.50 -12.24
CA VAL A 114 -1.44 1.58 -13.21
C VAL A 114 -2.62 0.83 -12.57
N GLN A 115 -2.46 0.27 -11.37
CA GLN A 115 -3.57 -0.37 -10.66
C GLN A 115 -4.66 0.64 -10.27
N TYR A 116 -4.28 1.87 -9.92
CA TYR A 116 -5.22 2.93 -9.55
C TYR A 116 -6.13 3.32 -10.73
N GLN A 117 -5.62 3.32 -11.97
CA GLN A 117 -6.43 3.47 -13.19
C GLN A 117 -7.58 2.46 -13.21
N PHE A 118 -7.28 1.16 -13.05
CA PHE A 118 -8.30 0.12 -13.08
C PHE A 118 -9.24 0.13 -11.87
N LYS A 119 -8.70 0.38 -10.67
CA LYS A 119 -9.45 0.31 -9.41
C LYS A 119 -10.35 1.52 -9.15
N VAL A 120 -10.02 2.69 -9.71
CA VAL A 120 -10.72 3.94 -9.40
C VAL A 120 -11.41 4.56 -10.61
N LEU A 121 -10.77 4.49 -11.79
CA LEU A 121 -11.24 5.23 -12.97
C LEU A 121 -12.08 4.34 -13.89
N GLU A 122 -11.76 3.06 -14.00
CA GLU A 122 -12.49 2.13 -14.87
C GLU A 122 -13.57 1.32 -14.13
N GLN A 123 -13.65 1.41 -12.80
CA GLN A 123 -14.71 0.77 -12.03
C GLN A 123 -16.08 1.42 -12.28
N LYS A 124 -17.03 0.59 -12.70
CA LYS A 124 -18.43 0.98 -12.96
C LYS A 124 -19.29 1.11 -11.67
N ASN A 125 -18.88 0.51 -10.55
CA ASN A 125 -19.56 0.54 -9.24
C ASN A 125 -18.57 0.19 -8.10
N ASP A 126 -18.70 0.63 -6.85
CA ASP A 126 -18.66 2.01 -6.38
C ASP A 126 -18.08 2.05 -4.95
N PHE A 127 -16.90 1.45 -4.73
CA PHE A 127 -16.29 1.41 -3.38
C PHE A 127 -16.19 2.83 -2.77
N PHE A 128 -15.84 3.80 -3.61
CA PHE A 128 -15.78 5.20 -3.20
C PHE A 128 -17.15 5.80 -2.88
N THR A 129 -18.18 5.69 -3.74
CA THR A 129 -19.48 6.27 -3.34
C THR A 129 -20.21 5.46 -2.29
N ALA A 130 -19.95 4.16 -2.16
CA ALA A 130 -20.41 3.36 -1.02
C ALA A 130 -19.84 3.94 0.28
N THR A 131 -18.53 4.19 0.31
CA THR A 131 -17.88 4.89 1.43
C THR A 131 -18.50 6.28 1.67
N LEU A 132 -18.75 7.07 0.61
CA LEU A 132 -19.39 8.39 0.75
C LEU A 132 -20.80 8.32 1.33
N ARG A 133 -21.58 7.28 0.98
CA ARG A 133 -22.91 7.05 1.52
C ARG A 133 -22.85 6.68 3.01
N GLU A 134 -21.91 5.81 3.38
CA GLU A 134 -21.72 5.37 4.76
C GLU A 134 -21.35 6.53 5.69
N ILE A 135 -20.55 7.50 5.22
CA ILE A 135 -20.22 8.71 6.00
C ILE A 135 -21.31 9.79 5.94
N GLY A 136 -22.50 9.48 5.42
CA GLY A 136 -23.67 10.36 5.47
C GLY A 136 -23.73 11.46 4.41
N THR A 137 -23.01 11.31 3.29
CA THR A 137 -23.02 12.33 2.23
C THR A 137 -24.41 12.48 1.60
N PRO A 138 -24.99 13.70 1.51
CA PRO A 138 -26.30 13.92 0.92
C PRO A 138 -26.40 13.37 -0.51
N LYS A 139 -27.48 12.62 -0.81
CA LYS A 139 -27.66 11.93 -2.09
C LYS A 139 -27.54 12.85 -3.32
N LEU A 140 -27.98 14.10 -3.20
CA LEU A 140 -27.93 15.10 -4.27
C LEU A 140 -26.49 15.55 -4.59
N LEU A 141 -25.58 15.50 -3.62
CA LEU A 141 -24.18 15.90 -3.78
C LEU A 141 -23.27 14.75 -4.22
N LEU A 142 -23.67 13.50 -3.99
CA LEU A 142 -22.92 12.30 -4.38
C LEU A 142 -22.40 12.33 -5.82
N PRO A 143 -23.21 12.61 -6.87
CA PRO A 143 -22.71 12.59 -8.25
C PRO A 143 -21.64 13.66 -8.51
N VAL A 144 -21.80 14.85 -7.91
CA VAL A 144 -20.84 15.96 -8.06
C VAL A 144 -19.52 15.60 -7.36
N ILE A 145 -19.58 15.11 -6.12
CA ILE A 145 -18.39 14.71 -5.36
C ILE A 145 -17.67 13.54 -6.05
N ALA A 146 -18.42 12.54 -6.53
CA ALA A 146 -17.87 11.41 -7.28
C ALA A 146 -17.18 11.87 -8.57
N TYR A 147 -17.79 12.79 -9.33
CA TYR A 147 -17.19 13.36 -10.53
C TYR A 147 -15.90 14.12 -10.22
N LEU A 148 -15.90 15.00 -9.22
CA LEU A 148 -14.71 15.78 -8.83
C LEU A 148 -13.59 14.86 -8.33
N PHE A 149 -13.92 13.82 -7.56
CA PHE A 149 -12.97 12.81 -7.12
C PHE A 149 -12.35 12.05 -8.30
N ARG A 150 -13.18 11.53 -9.22
CA ARG A 150 -12.70 10.83 -10.43
C ARG A 150 -11.84 11.73 -11.30
N ARG A 151 -12.21 13.00 -11.48
CA ARG A 151 -11.41 13.97 -12.24
C ARG A 151 -10.05 14.21 -11.58
N LYS A 152 -10.02 14.37 -10.25
CA LYS A 152 -8.76 14.52 -9.49
C LYS A 152 -7.89 13.27 -9.56
N ALA A 153 -8.51 12.10 -9.47
CA ALA A 153 -7.86 10.80 -9.62
C ALA A 153 -7.24 10.64 -11.02
N ALA A 154 -7.98 10.96 -12.09
CA ALA A 154 -7.51 10.92 -13.47
C ALA A 154 -6.34 11.88 -13.70
N ASN A 155 -6.44 13.12 -13.23
CA ASN A 155 -5.36 14.09 -13.32
C ASN A 155 -4.10 13.62 -12.58
N ARG A 156 -4.24 12.92 -11.46
CA ARG A 156 -3.10 12.39 -10.71
C ARG A 156 -2.40 11.25 -11.46
N VAL A 157 -3.16 10.33 -12.06
CA VAL A 157 -2.61 9.27 -12.92
C VAL A 157 -1.90 9.89 -14.12
N ALA A 158 -2.56 10.81 -14.82
CA ALA A 158 -2.01 11.49 -15.97
C ALA A 158 -0.74 12.28 -15.67
N ALA A 159 -0.67 12.97 -14.54
CA ALA A 159 0.52 13.70 -14.12
C ALA A 159 1.69 12.79 -13.73
N SER A 160 1.41 11.53 -13.36
CA SER A 160 2.44 10.61 -12.87
C SER A 160 2.95 9.67 -13.96
N LEU A 161 2.06 9.19 -14.84
CA LEU A 161 2.39 8.24 -15.91
C LEU A 161 2.28 8.89 -17.30
N GLY A 162 1.27 9.74 -17.50
CA GLY A 162 0.89 10.27 -18.81
C GLY A 162 -0.53 9.84 -19.20
N HIS A 163 -0.95 10.29 -20.38
CA HIS A 163 -2.23 9.89 -20.97
C HIS A 163 -2.02 8.71 -21.91
N PHE A 164 -2.63 7.58 -21.59
CA PHE A 164 -2.54 6.36 -22.38
C PHE A 164 -3.90 5.70 -22.56
N SER A 165 -3.98 4.79 -23.53
CA SER A 165 -5.19 3.98 -23.73
C SER A 165 -5.33 2.92 -22.64
N THR A 166 -6.54 2.37 -22.48
CA THR A 166 -6.76 1.23 -21.57
C THR A 166 -5.90 0.03 -21.95
N GLU A 167 -5.69 -0.25 -23.25
CA GLU A 167 -4.84 -1.36 -23.70
C GLU A 167 -3.35 -1.15 -23.34
N ASP A 168 -2.85 0.09 -23.42
CA ASP A 168 -1.51 0.41 -22.96
C ASP A 168 -1.37 0.20 -21.44
N PHE A 169 -2.37 0.63 -20.65
CA PHE A 169 -2.37 0.36 -19.21
C PHE A 169 -2.41 -1.14 -18.89
N LYS A 170 -3.14 -1.95 -19.67
CA LYS A 170 -3.13 -3.42 -19.50
C LYS A 170 -1.75 -4.00 -19.78
N MET A 171 -1.12 -3.55 -20.88
CA MET A 171 0.26 -3.92 -21.22
C MET A 171 1.24 -3.54 -20.10
N PHE A 172 1.16 -2.31 -19.57
CA PHE A 172 2.01 -1.85 -18.47
C PHE A 172 1.83 -2.70 -17.23
N LEU A 173 0.58 -3.02 -16.85
CA LEU A 173 0.33 -3.84 -15.68
C LEU A 173 0.90 -5.25 -15.84
N LYS A 174 0.72 -5.85 -17.01
CA LYS A 174 1.30 -7.17 -17.34
C LYS A 174 2.82 -7.14 -17.23
N LYS A 175 3.48 -6.11 -17.74
CA LYS A 175 4.95 -5.95 -17.65
C LYS A 175 5.44 -5.78 -16.21
N ASP A 176 4.72 -5.03 -15.39
CA ASP A 176 5.04 -4.90 -13.97
C ASP A 176 4.91 -6.24 -13.24
N TYR A 177 3.82 -6.98 -13.49
CA TYR A 177 3.59 -8.30 -12.88
C TYR A 177 4.58 -9.35 -13.38
N ASP A 178 4.95 -9.34 -14.66
CA ASP A 178 6.02 -10.17 -15.21
C ASP A 178 7.33 -9.91 -14.46
N ALA A 179 7.69 -8.64 -14.23
CA ALA A 179 8.90 -8.30 -13.48
C ALA A 179 8.88 -8.84 -12.04
N TYR A 180 7.76 -8.71 -11.32
CA TYR A 180 7.65 -9.28 -9.97
C TYR A 180 7.73 -10.82 -9.99
N ARG A 181 7.06 -11.47 -10.94
CA ARG A 181 7.08 -12.93 -11.09
C ARG A 181 8.51 -13.42 -11.36
N ASP A 182 9.20 -12.79 -12.31
CA ASP A 182 10.52 -13.25 -12.76
C ASP A 182 11.61 -12.98 -11.71
N ILE A 183 11.48 -11.88 -10.95
CA ILE A 183 12.36 -11.61 -9.81
C ILE A 183 12.09 -12.57 -8.64
N LEU A 184 10.82 -12.85 -8.35
CA LEU A 184 10.46 -13.82 -7.31
C LEU A 184 10.99 -15.22 -7.68
N GLY A 185 10.80 -15.65 -8.92
CA GLY A 185 11.19 -16.98 -9.39
C GLY A 185 10.61 -18.08 -8.48
N ASP A 186 11.46 -19.01 -8.06
CA ASP A 186 11.11 -20.10 -7.14
C ASP A 186 11.34 -19.73 -5.66
N GLN A 187 11.71 -18.48 -5.37
CA GLN A 187 12.00 -18.05 -4.00
C GLN A 187 10.71 -17.91 -3.17
N LYS A 188 10.85 -18.07 -1.86
CA LYS A 188 9.74 -17.90 -0.92
C LYS A 188 9.28 -16.43 -0.87
N PHE A 189 10.24 -15.51 -0.77
CA PHE A 189 10.10 -14.05 -0.83
C PHE A 189 11.17 -13.49 -1.79
N LEU A 190 11.11 -12.20 -2.15
CA LEU A 190 11.90 -11.61 -3.23
C LEU A 190 13.42 -11.78 -3.08
N PHE A 191 13.91 -11.90 -1.85
CA PHE A 191 15.32 -12.06 -1.53
C PHE A 191 15.63 -13.25 -0.60
N GLY A 192 14.80 -14.31 -0.66
CA GLY A 192 15.05 -15.58 0.03
C GLY A 192 13.93 -15.98 0.99
N ASP A 193 14.31 -16.46 2.18
CA ASP A 193 13.39 -17.13 3.12
C ASP A 193 12.71 -16.21 4.15
N GLU A 194 13.21 -14.98 4.29
CA GLU A 194 12.70 -13.96 5.20
C GLU A 194 12.01 -12.84 4.44
N ILE A 195 10.96 -12.25 5.03
CA ILE A 195 10.25 -11.09 4.44
C ILE A 195 11.17 -9.89 4.51
N SER A 196 11.60 -9.39 3.34
CA SER A 196 12.40 -8.19 3.22
C SER A 196 11.54 -6.92 3.25
N PRO A 197 12.15 -5.74 3.44
CA PRO A 197 11.42 -4.47 3.35
C PRO A 197 10.68 -4.28 2.02
N VAL A 198 11.26 -4.72 0.90
CA VAL A 198 10.60 -4.56 -0.41
C VAL A 198 9.42 -5.52 -0.59
N ASP A 199 9.42 -6.67 0.08
CA ASP A 199 8.27 -7.58 0.07
C ASP A 199 7.05 -6.88 0.68
N CYS A 200 7.26 -6.10 1.75
CA CYS A 200 6.21 -5.29 2.39
C CYS A 200 5.63 -4.24 1.42
N THR A 201 6.47 -3.67 0.54
CA THR A 201 6.04 -2.73 -0.48
C THR A 201 5.20 -3.40 -1.56
N VAL A 202 5.70 -4.47 -2.18
CA VAL A 202 4.98 -5.20 -3.23
C VAL A 202 3.69 -5.77 -2.66
N PHE A 203 3.73 -6.32 -1.44
CA PHE A 203 2.54 -6.77 -0.73
C PHE A 203 1.54 -5.65 -0.55
N GLY A 204 1.93 -4.50 0.01
CA GLY A 204 1.04 -3.36 0.19
C GLY A 204 0.31 -2.96 -1.10
N GLN A 205 1.03 -2.91 -2.23
CA GLN A 205 0.46 -2.53 -3.52
C GLN A 205 -0.48 -3.60 -4.10
N LEU A 206 -0.04 -4.86 -4.17
CA LEU A 206 -0.81 -5.92 -4.84
C LEU A 206 -1.94 -6.47 -3.94
N ALA A 207 -1.74 -6.54 -2.63
CA ALA A 207 -2.74 -7.05 -1.68
C ALA A 207 -4.02 -6.21 -1.73
N THR A 208 -3.92 -4.88 -1.83
CA THR A 208 -5.11 -4.02 -1.95
C THR A 208 -5.85 -4.22 -3.28
N THR A 209 -5.22 -4.78 -4.31
CA THR A 209 -5.86 -5.13 -5.59
C THR A 209 -6.51 -6.51 -5.50
N LEU A 210 -5.81 -7.46 -4.89
CA LEU A 210 -6.26 -8.85 -4.78
C LEU A 210 -7.40 -9.04 -3.78
N TYR A 211 -7.25 -8.54 -2.55
CA TYR A 211 -8.14 -8.88 -1.43
C TYR A 211 -9.31 -7.91 -1.25
N VAL A 212 -9.20 -6.66 -1.72
CA VAL A 212 -10.35 -5.74 -1.69
C VAL A 212 -11.44 -6.29 -2.63
N PRO A 213 -12.71 -6.34 -2.19
CA PRO A 213 -13.82 -6.93 -2.94
C PRO A 213 -14.31 -5.98 -4.04
N SER A 214 -13.46 -5.73 -5.03
CA SER A 214 -13.78 -4.88 -6.17
C SER A 214 -13.43 -5.59 -7.48
N ALA A 215 -14.32 -5.53 -8.46
CA ALA A 215 -14.05 -6.02 -9.80
C ALA A 215 -13.07 -5.05 -10.49
N SER A 216 -11.91 -5.55 -10.92
CA SER A 216 -10.96 -4.76 -11.70
C SER A 216 -10.08 -5.67 -12.53
N TYR A 217 -9.68 -5.20 -13.71
CA TYR A 217 -8.77 -5.94 -14.61
C TYR A 217 -7.52 -6.44 -13.86
N GLY A 218 -6.92 -5.62 -13.00
CA GLY A 218 -5.73 -6.00 -12.25
C GLY A 218 -5.94 -7.14 -11.25
N LYS A 219 -7.15 -7.30 -10.71
CA LYS A 219 -7.50 -8.41 -9.82
C LYS A 219 -7.69 -9.71 -10.60
N ASP A 220 -8.42 -9.63 -11.71
CA ASP A 220 -8.69 -10.78 -12.57
C ASP A 220 -7.38 -11.29 -13.18
N LEU A 221 -6.54 -10.37 -13.69
CA LEU A 221 -5.20 -10.68 -14.21
C LEU A 221 -4.32 -11.40 -13.17
N LEU A 222 -4.27 -10.92 -11.92
CA LEU A 222 -3.49 -11.59 -10.85
C LEU A 222 -3.96 -13.03 -10.64
N LYS A 223 -5.28 -13.24 -10.55
CA LYS A 223 -5.86 -14.56 -10.27
C LYS A 223 -5.73 -15.54 -11.43
N GLU A 224 -5.89 -15.07 -12.65
CA GLU A 224 -5.96 -15.91 -13.84
C GLU A 224 -4.56 -16.20 -14.41
N GLU A 225 -3.65 -15.22 -14.41
CA GLU A 225 -2.35 -15.33 -15.09
C GLU A 225 -1.14 -15.36 -14.15
N TYR A 226 -1.28 -14.94 -12.89
CA TYR A 226 -0.15 -14.84 -11.93
C TYR A 226 -0.39 -15.60 -10.61
N PRO A 227 -0.72 -16.92 -10.65
CA PRO A 227 -0.97 -17.70 -9.44
C PRO A 227 0.25 -17.78 -8.49
N THR A 228 1.48 -17.67 -9.01
CA THR A 228 2.70 -17.62 -8.19
C THR A 228 2.78 -16.33 -7.36
N LEU A 229 2.37 -15.20 -7.91
CA LEU A 229 2.26 -13.94 -7.18
C LEU A 229 1.14 -13.99 -6.15
N VAL A 230 -0.01 -14.58 -6.49
CA VAL A 230 -1.11 -14.79 -5.53
C VAL A 230 -0.61 -15.61 -4.34
N ALA A 231 0.04 -16.74 -4.58
CA ALA A 231 0.61 -17.58 -3.53
C ALA A 231 1.67 -16.83 -2.70
N TYR A 232 2.47 -15.97 -3.32
CA TYR A 232 3.43 -15.10 -2.62
C TYR A 232 2.74 -14.10 -1.68
N LEU A 233 1.67 -13.45 -2.14
CA LEU A 233 0.90 -12.52 -1.32
C LEU A 233 0.20 -13.25 -0.17
N ASP A 234 -0.37 -14.43 -0.42
CA ASP A 234 -1.00 -15.26 0.61
C ASP A 234 0.01 -15.67 1.69
N ARG A 235 1.24 -16.05 1.31
CA ARG A 235 2.32 -16.35 2.28
C ARG A 235 2.63 -15.16 3.19
N ILE A 236 2.72 -13.95 2.64
CA ILE A 236 2.99 -12.74 3.46
C ILE A 236 1.80 -12.46 4.37
N ARG A 237 0.57 -12.50 3.84
CA ARG A 237 -0.66 -12.32 4.62
C ARG A 237 -0.69 -13.26 5.82
N ASP A 238 -0.50 -14.54 5.58
CA ASP A 238 -0.63 -15.58 6.61
C ASP A 238 0.51 -15.49 7.64
N THR A 239 1.73 -15.15 7.20
CA THR A 239 2.89 -14.98 8.10
C THR A 239 2.76 -13.75 9.00
N VAL A 240 2.24 -12.64 8.44
CA VAL A 240 2.28 -11.33 9.11
C VAL A 240 0.99 -11.03 9.88
N PHE A 241 -0.16 -11.33 9.28
CA PHE A 241 -1.47 -10.94 9.81
C PHE A 241 -2.28 -12.14 10.32
N GLY A 242 -2.07 -13.33 9.77
CA GLY A 242 -2.88 -14.51 10.11
C GLY A 242 -4.39 -14.20 10.02
N ASP A 243 -5.12 -14.50 11.10
CA ASP A 243 -6.58 -14.25 11.22
C ASP A 243 -6.98 -12.76 11.21
N GLU A 244 -6.04 -11.81 11.28
CA GLU A 244 -6.35 -10.37 11.23
C GLU A 244 -6.74 -9.88 9.81
N PHE A 245 -6.41 -10.63 8.77
CA PHE A 245 -7.03 -10.51 7.46
C PHE A 245 -8.34 -11.30 7.53
N GLU A 246 -9.50 -10.65 7.40
CA GLU A 246 -10.79 -11.32 7.67
C GLU A 246 -10.94 -12.65 6.93
N LYS A 247 -11.44 -13.63 7.71
CA LYS A 247 -11.97 -14.92 7.26
C LYS A 247 -13.01 -14.67 6.17
N HIS A 248 -12.74 -15.20 4.98
CA HIS A 248 -13.73 -15.35 3.91
C HIS A 248 -14.97 -16.12 4.39
#